data_AF-A0A8T9CJR5-F1
#
_entry.id   AF-A0A8T9CJR5-F1
#
_cell.length_a   1.000
_cell.length_b   1.000
_cell.length_c   1.000
_cell.angle_alpha   90.00
_cell.angle_beta   90.00
_cell.angle_gamma   90.00
#
_symmetry.space_group_name_H-M   'P 1'
#
loop_
_entity.id
_entity.type
_entity.pdbx_description
1 polymer ?
#
loop_
_entity_poly.entity_id
_entity_poly.type
_entity_poly.pdbx_seq_one_letter_code
_entity_poly.pdbx_strand_id
1 'polypeptide(L)' 'MSIYKIPLPLNILEAARERITRTLNTLPRVCVSFSGGKDSGLMLHLTAELARQMGKKICVLFIDWEAQFSCTINYVQ' A
#
# COMPACT_ATOMS: atom_id res chain seq x y z
N MET A 1 10.80 19.95 -18.70
CA MET A 1 9.73 18.96 -18.51
C MET A 1 8.95 18.91 -19.83
N SER A 2 8.83 17.75 -20.48
CA SER A 2 8.06 17.65 -21.73
C SER A 2 6.62 18.10 -21.49
N ILE A 3 6.10 18.96 -22.37
CA ILE A 3 4.71 19.45 -22.31
C ILE A 3 3.73 18.33 -22.73
N TYR A 4 4.22 17.32 -23.46
CA TYR A 4 3.43 16.19 -23.93
C TYR A 4 3.38 15.07 -22.90
N LYS A 5 2.18 14.74 -22.44
CA LYS A 5 1.91 13.53 -21.64
C LYS A 5 1.74 12.33 -22.58
N ILE A 6 2.39 11.22 -22.26
CA ILE A 6 2.21 9.95 -22.99
C ILE A 6 1.04 9.21 -22.33
N PRO A 7 -0.08 8.95 -23.03
CA PRO A 7 -1.18 8.19 -22.46
C PRO A 7 -0.79 6.72 -22.33
N LEU A 8 -1.17 6.10 -21.20
CA LEU A 8 -1.04 4.66 -20.98
C LEU A 8 -2.43 4.02 -21.04
N PRO A 9 -2.55 2.75 -21.51
CA PRO A 9 -3.83 2.06 -21.64
C PRO A 9 -4.36 1.51 -20.31
N LEU A 10 -4.01 2.13 -19.18
CA LEU A 10 -4.40 1.68 -17.83
C LEU A 10 -4.57 2.88 -16.90
N ASN A 11 -5.51 2.76 -15.96
CA ASN A 11 -5.73 3.79 -14.94
C ASN A 11 -4.83 3.55 -13.72
N ILE A 12 -4.77 4.53 -12.83
CA ILE A 12 -3.87 4.52 -11.66
C ILE A 12 -4.15 3.32 -10.73
N LEU A 13 -5.41 2.95 -10.55
CA LEU A 13 -5.82 1.83 -9.71
C LEU A 13 -5.35 0.50 -10.29
N GLU A 14 -5.55 0.28 -11.60
CA GLU A 14 -5.06 -0.91 -12.30
C GLU A 14 -3.54 -1.01 -12.21
N ALA A 15 -2.84 0.10 -12.43
CA ALA A 15 -1.38 0.15 -12.30
C ALA A 15 -0.90 -0.24 -10.89
N ALA A 16 -1.61 0.25 -9.86
CA ALA A 16 -1.27 -0.03 -8.47
C ALA A 16 -1.50 -1.50 -8.13
N ARG A 17 -2.64 -2.06 -8.54
CA ARG A 17 -2.96 -3.48 -8.35
C ARG A 17 -1.95 -4.38 -9.05
N GLU A 18 -1.55 -4.07 -10.28
CA GLU A 18 -0.53 -4.83 -11.00
C GLU A 18 0.81 -4.86 -10.25
N ARG A 19 1.29 -3.71 -9.75
CA ARG A 19 2.53 -3.62 -8.97
C ARG A 19 2.46 -4.39 -7.66
N ILE A 20 1.33 -4.31 -6.95
CA ILE A 20 1.12 -5.06 -5.71
C ILE A 20 1.11 -6.57 -5.99
N THR A 21 0.34 -7.02 -6.98
CA THR A 21 0.27 -8.44 -7.37
C THR A 21 1.64 -8.97 -7.77
N ARG A 22 2.41 -8.21 -8.56
CA ARG A 22 3.79 -8.57 -8.89
C ARG A 22 4.65 -8.71 -7.63
N THR A 23 4.56 -7.76 -6.71
CA THR A 23 5.34 -7.80 -5.45
C THR A 23 4.98 -9.02 -4.60
N LEU A 24 3.69 -9.31 -4.45
CA LEU A 24 3.17 -10.47 -3.73
C LEU A 24 3.61 -11.80 -4.38
N ASN A 25 3.77 -11.85 -5.70
CA ASN A 25 4.22 -13.05 -6.42
C ASN A 25 5.74 -13.25 -6.40
N THR A 26 6.51 -12.17 -6.46
CA THR A 26 7.97 -12.24 -6.55
C THR A 26 8.64 -12.46 -5.20
N LEU A 27 8.08 -11.92 -4.12
CA LEU A 27 8.73 -11.95 -2.80
C LEU A 27 8.09 -13.01 -1.89
N PRO A 28 8.90 -13.79 -1.14
CA PRO A 28 8.37 -14.80 -0.23
C PRO A 28 7.70 -14.19 1.01
N ARG A 29 8.06 -12.95 1.37
CA ARG A 29 7.48 -12.19 2.48
C ARG A 29 7.36 -10.73 2.07
N VAL A 30 6.18 -10.16 2.28
CA VAL A 30 5.87 -8.75 1.97
C VAL A 30 5.44 -8.05 3.25
N CYS A 31 6.01 -6.87 3.50
CA CYS A 31 5.65 -6.00 4.59
C CYS A 31 5.14 -4.67 4.05
N VAL A 32 3.97 -4.23 4.53
CA VAL A 32 3.44 -2.89 4.23
C VAL A 32 3.84 -1.97 5.36
N SER A 33 4.61 -0.92 5.03
CA SER A 33 4.87 0.18 5.97
C SER A 33 3.66 1.10 6.01
N PHE A 34 2.94 1.08 7.13
CA PHE A 34 1.74 1.86 7.37
C PHE A 34 2.07 3.01 8.33
N SER A 35 1.77 4.25 7.94
CA SER A 35 2.08 5.44 8.74
C SER A 35 0.88 6.04 9.45
N GLY A 36 -0.32 5.47 9.28
CA GLY A 36 -1.58 6.09 9.70
C GLY A 36 -2.05 7.23 8.79
N GLY A 37 -1.35 7.50 7.68
CA GLY A 37 -1.74 8.52 6.69
C GLY A 37 -2.54 7.95 5.52
N LYS A 38 -3.22 8.83 4.77
CA LYS A 38 -4.11 8.47 3.66
C LYS A 38 -3.49 7.52 2.62
N ASP A 39 -2.25 7.79 2.19
CA ASP A 39 -1.62 7.04 1.09
C ASP A 39 -1.21 5.65 1.56
N SER A 40 -0.66 5.56 2.76
CA SER A 40 -0.29 4.30 3.40
C SER A 40 -1.52 3.46 3.76
N GLY A 41 -2.63 4.10 4.13
CA GLY A 41 -3.92 3.44 4.38
C GLY A 41 -4.49 2.84 3.10
N LEU A 42 -4.54 3.61 2.01
CA LEU A 42 -4.98 3.08 0.70
C LEU A 42 -4.09 1.92 0.24
N MET A 43 -2.76 2.05 0.39
CA MET A 43 -1.81 0.99 0.06
C MET A 43 -2.06 -0.27 0.91
N LEU A 44 -2.28 -0.12 2.21
CA LEU A 44 -2.60 -1.23 3.12
C LEU A 44 -3.89 -1.94 2.68
N HIS A 45 -4.97 -1.20 2.41
CA HIS A 45 -6.24 -1.78 1.99
C HIS A 45 -6.12 -2.56 0.67
N LEU A 46 -5.51 -1.97 -0.36
CA LEU A 46 -5.32 -2.63 -1.67
C LEU A 46 -4.41 -3.87 -1.55
N THR A 47 -3.34 -3.77 -0.77
CA THR A 47 -2.41 -4.90 -0.57
C THR A 47 -3.06 -6.03 0.22
N ALA A 48 -3.81 -5.71 1.27
CA ALA A 48 -4.52 -6.70 2.07
C ALA A 48 -5.65 -7.37 1.28
N GLU A 49 -6.34 -6.66 0.39
CA GLU A 49 -7.36 -7.22 -0.50
C GLU A 49 -6.74 -8.26 -1.45
N LEU A 50 -5.70 -7.87 -2.19
CA LEU A 50 -5.02 -8.76 -3.15
C LEU A 50 -4.34 -9.95 -2.45
N ALA A 51 -3.67 -9.72 -1.32
CA ALA A 51 -3.07 -10.79 -0.54
C ALA A 51 -4.10 -11.83 -0.08
N ARG A 52 -5.28 -11.38 0.38
CA ARG A 52 -6.40 -12.27 0.75
C ARG A 52 -6.90 -13.08 -0.43
N GLN A 53 -7.12 -12.45 -1.60
CA GLN A 53 -7.56 -13.13 -2.82
C GLN A 53 -6.55 -14.20 -3.27
N MET A 54 -5.26 -13.96 -3.05
CA MET A 54 -4.17 -14.88 -3.40
C MET A 54 -3.83 -15.90 -2.30
N GLY A 55 -4.53 -15.88 -1.16
CA GLY A 55 -4.22 -16.75 -0.01
C GLY A 55 -2.85 -16.49 0.63
N LYS A 56 -2.29 -15.28 0.45
CA LYS A 56 -0.98 -14.90 0.98
C LYS A 56 -1.12 -14.08 2.27
N LYS A 57 -0.15 -14.25 3.16
CA LYS A 57 -0.01 -13.40 4.36
C LYS A 57 0.93 -12.24 4.07
N ILE A 58 0.62 -11.09 4.66
CA ILE A 58 1.49 -9.90 4.66
C ILE A 58 1.78 -9.49 6.10
N CYS A 59 2.92 -8.86 6.31
CA CYS A 59 3.23 -8.15 7.53
C CYS A 59 2.79 -6.68 7.38
N VAL A 60 2.42 -6.05 8.49
CA VAL A 60 2.17 -4.61 8.55
C VAL A 60 3.10 -4.04 9.60
N LEU A 61 3.85 -3.00 9.23
CA LEU A 61 4.76 -2.28 10.11
C LEU A 61 4.20 -0.88 10.34
N PHE A 62 3.95 -0.56 11.60
CA PHE A 62 3.71 0.81 12.05
C PHE A 62 4.84 1.19 13.02
N ILE A 63 5.42 2.38 12.81
CA ILE A 63 6.46 2.93 13.69
C ILE A 63 5.79 3.98 14.57
N ASP A 64 5.72 3.70 15.86
CA ASP A 64 5.33 4.68 16.87
C ASP A 64 6.54 5.53 17.23
N TRP A 65 6.44 6.83 16.97
CA TRP A 65 7.50 7.79 17.28
C TRP A 65 7.35 8.42 18.67
N GLU A 66 6.30 8.05 19.42
CA GLU A 66 5.90 8.63 20.71
C GLU A 66 5.58 10.14 20.67
N ALA A 67 5.67 10.76 19.49
CA ALA A 67 5.44 12.19 19.24
C ALA A 67 4.41 12.45 18.11
N GLN A 68 3.64 11.43 17.73
CA GLN A 68 2.59 11.55 16.72
C GLN A 68 1.32 12.18 17.29
N PHE A 69 0.50 12.78 16.41
CA PHE A 69 -0.81 13.29 16.80
C PHE A 69 -1.68 12.16 17.37
N SER A 70 -2.38 12.43 18.47
CA SER A 70 -3.27 11.46 19.10
C SER A 70 -4.35 10.95 18.15
N CYS A 71 -4.81 11.77 17.20
CA CYS A 71 -5.75 11.33 16.16
C CYS A 71 -5.17 10.26 15.23
N THR A 72 -3.87 10.30 14.93
CA THR A 72 -3.19 9.27 14.13
C THR A 72 -3.08 7.98 14.93
N ILE A 73 -2.70 8.06 16.22
CA ILE A 73 -2.63 6.89 17.10
C ILE A 73 -4.00 6.23 17.24
N ASN A 74 -5.06 7.00 17.53
CA ASN A 74 -6.43 6.51 17.64
C ASN A 74 -6.97 5.89 16.34
N TYR A 75 -6.46 6.30 15.18
CA TYR A 75 -6.85 5.73 13.89
C TYR A 75 -6.14 4.40 13.61
N VAL A 76 -4.91 4.23 14.12
CA VAL A 76 -4.07 3.05 13.88
C VAL A 76 -4.42 1.90 14.84
N GLN A 77 -4.84 2.22 16.06
CA GLN A 77 -5.27 1.27 17.10
C GLN A 77 -6.66 0.70 16.84
#